data_AF-A0A447TSG3-F1
#
_entry.id   AF-A0A447TSG3-F1
#
_cell.length_a   1.000
_cell.length_b   1.000
_cell.length_c   1.000
_cell.angle_alpha   90.00
_cell.angle_beta   90.00
_cell.angle_gamma   90.00
#
_symmetry.space_group_name_H-M   'P 1'
#
loop_
_entity.id
_entity.type
_entity.pdbx_description
1 polymer ?
#
loop_
_entity_poly.entity_id
_entity_poly.type
_entity_poly.pdbx_seq_one_letter_code
_entity_poly.pdbx_strand_id
1 'polypeptide(L)'
;MGFVVALMLIVLGLFPAVSGFVQHIPEPVLGGATLVMFGTIAASGVRIVSREPLNRRAILIIALSLAVGLGVSQQPQILQFAPEWVKNLLSSGIAAGGITAIVLNLILPPEKP
;
A
#
# COMPACT_ATOMS: atom_id res chain seq x y z
N MET A 1 -16.32 -17.63 -13.90
CA MET A 1 -15.40 -18.10 -12.83
C MET A 1 -15.58 -17.35 -11.51
N GLY A 2 -15.56 -16.00 -11.49
CA GLY A 2 -15.71 -15.23 -10.23
C GLY A 2 -16.99 -15.53 -9.41
N PHE A 3 -18.13 -15.71 -10.07
CA PHE A 3 -19.40 -16.07 -9.39
C PHE A 3 -19.33 -17.40 -8.63
N VAL A 4 -18.55 -18.38 -9.10
CA VAL A 4 -18.40 -19.68 -8.44
C VAL A 4 -17.58 -19.53 -7.16
N VAL A 5 -16.50 -18.75 -7.21
CA VAL A 5 -15.66 -18.45 -6.02
C VAL A 5 -16.48 -17.66 -5.00
N ALA A 6 -17.27 -16.68 -5.44
CA ALA A 6 -18.14 -15.92 -4.56
C ALA A 6 -19.18 -16.81 -3.85
N LEU A 7 -19.87 -17.68 -4.60
CA LEU A 7 -20.82 -18.64 -4.03
C LEU A 7 -20.14 -19.57 -3.02
N MET A 8 -18.94 -20.06 -3.34
CA MET A 8 -18.14 -20.92 -2.46
C MET A 8 -17.75 -20.21 -1.16
N LEU A 9 -17.30 -18.94 -1.23
CA LEU A 9 -16.97 -18.15 -0.05
C LEU A 9 -18.19 -17.86 0.83
N ILE A 10 -19.35 -17.61 0.22
CA ILE A 10 -20.62 -17.43 0.96
C ILE A 10 -20.98 -18.72 1.71
N VAL A 11 -20.94 -19.86 1.01
CA VAL A 11 -21.26 -21.16 1.61
C VAL A 11 -20.27 -21.47 2.75
N LEU A 12 -18.96 -21.37 2.52
CA LEU A 12 -17.94 -21.61 3.54
C LEU A 12 -18.05 -20.67 4.75
N GLY A 13 -18.44 -19.41 4.54
CA GLY A 13 -18.65 -18.44 5.62
C GLY A 13 -19.88 -18.72 6.50
N LEU A 14 -20.90 -19.40 5.96
CA LEU A 14 -22.11 -19.79 6.70
C LEU A 14 -21.90 -21.02 7.58
N PHE A 15 -20.87 -21.85 7.33
CA PHE A 15 -20.60 -23.05 8.11
C PHE A 15 -19.67 -22.78 9.33
N PRO A 16 -20.15 -22.92 10.57
CA PRO A 16 -19.37 -22.62 11.78
C PRO A 16 -18.19 -23.59 12.02
N ALA A 17 -18.21 -24.77 11.40
CA ALA A 17 -17.08 -25.69 11.45
C ALA A 17 -15.81 -25.10 10.79
N VAL A 18 -15.98 -24.32 9.72
CA VAL A 18 -14.87 -23.66 9.01
C VAL A 18 -14.30 -22.52 9.86
N SER A 19 -15.16 -21.71 10.48
CA SER A 19 -14.70 -20.63 11.36
C SER A 19 -13.99 -21.15 12.62
N GLY A 20 -14.47 -22.26 13.20
CA GLY A 20 -13.79 -22.93 14.31
C GLY A 20 -12.38 -23.42 13.92
N PHE A 21 -12.24 -24.03 12.75
CA PHE A 21 -10.93 -24.45 12.24
C PHE A 21 -9.96 -23.26 12.04
N VAL A 22 -10.45 -22.15 11.48
CA VAL A 22 -9.65 -20.93 11.27
C VAL A 22 -9.18 -20.31 12.60
N GLN A 23 -10.02 -20.33 13.63
CA GLN A 23 -9.65 -19.83 14.97
C GLN A 23 -8.57 -20.68 15.66
N HIS A 24 -8.44 -21.96 15.29
CA HIS A 24 -7.37 -22.83 15.80
C HIS A 24 -6.03 -22.63 15.08
N ILE A 25 -5.96 -21.79 14.03
CA ILE A 25 -4.70 -21.50 13.34
C ILE A 25 -3.79 -20.70 14.29
N PRO A 26 -2.57 -21.18 14.58
CA PRO A 26 -1.64 -20.45 15.43
C PRO A 26 -1.26 -19.08 14.85
N GLU A 27 -1.12 -18.08 15.73
CA GLU A 27 -0.66 -16.74 15.33
C GLU A 27 0.64 -16.73 14.49
N PRO A 28 1.65 -17.59 14.76
CA PRO A 28 2.86 -17.64 13.93
C PRO A 28 2.59 -17.96 12.45
N VAL A 29 1.55 -18.75 12.13
CA VAL A 29 1.20 -19.11 10.74
C VAL A 29 0.52 -17.95 10.04
N LEU A 30 -0.40 -17.26 10.73
CA LEU A 30 -1.07 -16.06 10.22
C LEU A 30 -0.04 -14.93 9.99
N GLY A 31 0.94 -14.80 10.88
CA GLY A 31 2.08 -13.90 10.70
C GLY A 31 2.91 -14.24 9.46
N GLY A 32 3.22 -15.52 9.24
CA GLY A 32 3.92 -15.97 8.03
C GLY A 32 3.14 -15.67 6.74
N ALA A 33 1.83 -15.99 6.73
CA ALA A 33 0.96 -15.73 5.58
C ALA A 33 0.85 -14.23 5.26
N THR A 34 0.67 -13.38 6.29
CA THR A 34 0.60 -11.93 6.11
C THR A 34 1.93 -11.35 5.64
N LEU A 35 3.06 -11.84 6.15
CA LEU A 35 4.39 -11.42 5.69
C LEU A 35 4.62 -11.74 4.21
N VAL A 36 4.21 -12.93 3.74
CA VAL A 36 4.28 -13.30 2.32
C VAL A 36 3.36 -12.40 1.47
N MET A 37 2.15 -12.11 1.95
CA MET A 37 1.22 -11.22 1.26
C MET A 37 1.78 -9.79 1.13
N PHE A 38 2.27 -9.20 2.22
CA PHE A 38 2.88 -7.86 2.17
C PHE A 38 4.18 -7.84 1.37
N GLY A 39 5.01 -8.89 1.47
CA GLY A 39 6.24 -9.02 0.69
C GLY A 39 5.97 -9.08 -0.82
N THR A 40 4.96 -9.85 -1.24
CA THR A 40 4.56 -9.93 -2.65
C THR A 40 3.93 -8.63 -3.16
N ILE A 41 3.13 -7.93 -2.34
CA ILE A 41 2.60 -6.60 -2.65
C ILE A 41 3.75 -5.60 -2.86
N ALA A 42 4.73 -5.56 -1.95
CA ALA A 42 5.89 -4.69 -2.06
C ALA A 42 6.73 -4.98 -3.31
N ALA A 43 7.02 -6.26 -3.57
CA ALA A 43 7.76 -6.69 -4.76
C ALA A 43 7.02 -6.34 -6.06
N SER A 44 5.70 -6.51 -6.09
CA SER A 44 4.86 -6.09 -7.22
C SER A 44 4.92 -4.58 -7.45
N GLY A 45 4.91 -3.79 -6.38
CA GLY A 45 5.10 -2.33 -6.45
C GLY A 45 6.42 -1.94 -7.11
N VAL A 46 7.54 -2.52 -6.67
CA VAL A 46 8.85 -2.30 -7.30
C VAL A 46 8.82 -2.70 -8.77
N ARG A 47 8.26 -3.87 -9.08
CA ARG A 47 8.13 -4.35 -10.47
C ARG A 47 7.33 -3.39 -11.35
N ILE A 48 6.26 -2.77 -10.84
CA ILE A 48 5.46 -1.80 -11.58
C ILE A 48 6.29 -0.56 -11.90
N VAL A 49 7.01 -0.02 -10.91
CA VAL A 49 7.85 1.17 -11.08
C VAL A 49 9.00 0.92 -12.06
N SER A 50 9.62 -0.26 -12.01
CA SER A 50 10.72 -0.64 -12.91
C SER A 50 10.29 -0.88 -14.38
N ARG A 51 9.00 -0.80 -14.72
CA ARG A 51 8.56 -0.88 -16.12
C ARG A 51 8.86 0.38 -16.92
N GLU A 52 8.95 1.52 -16.25
CA GLU A 52 9.29 2.81 -16.86
C GLU A 52 10.80 3.08 -16.74
N PRO A 53 11.40 3.86 -17.65
CA PRO A 53 12.81 4.21 -17.57
C PRO A 53 13.10 5.00 -16.29
N LEU A 54 14.02 4.48 -15.47
CA LEU A 54 14.44 5.09 -14.20
C LEU A 54 15.44 6.23 -14.44
N ASN A 55 14.96 7.29 -15.09
CA ASN A 55 15.73 8.51 -15.31
C ASN A 55 15.87 9.32 -14.02
N ARG A 56 16.69 10.36 -14.04
CA ARG A 56 16.94 11.22 -12.87
C ARG A 56 15.64 11.81 -12.32
N ARG A 57 14.72 12.23 -13.20
CA ARG A 57 13.36 12.68 -12.82
C ARG A 57 12.58 11.60 -12.06
N ALA A 58 12.52 10.38 -12.59
CA ALA A 58 11.75 9.29 -12.00
C ALA A 58 12.30 8.90 -10.62
N ILE A 59 13.63 8.80 -10.50
CA ILE A 59 14.30 8.49 -9.22
C ILE A 59 13.99 9.56 -8.17
N LEU A 60 13.98 10.85 -8.54
CA LEU A 60 13.63 11.93 -7.61
C LEU A 60 12.17 11.83 -7.14
N ILE A 61 11.22 11.55 -8.04
CA ILE A 61 9.80 11.36 -7.68
C ILE A 61 9.66 10.18 -6.70
N ILE A 62 10.32 9.05 -7.00
CA ILE A 62 10.30 7.85 -6.15
C ILE A 62 10.90 8.15 -4.77
N ALA A 63 12.10 8.75 -4.72
CA ALA A 63 12.79 9.02 -3.46
C ALA A 63 11.99 9.97 -2.55
N LEU A 64 11.45 11.06 -3.10
CA LEU A 64 10.69 12.04 -2.32
C LEU A 64 9.32 11.50 -1.87
N SER A 65 8.61 10.78 -2.75
CA SER A 65 7.33 10.17 -2.38
C SER A 65 7.49 9.11 -1.28
N LEU A 66 8.53 8.27 -1.35
CA LEU A 66 8.86 7.32 -0.30
C LEU A 66 9.27 8.02 0.99
N ALA A 67 10.10 9.07 0.91
CA ALA A 67 10.52 9.84 2.08
C ALA A 67 9.33 10.47 2.82
N VAL A 68 8.39 11.09 2.08
CA VAL A 68 7.17 11.67 2.66
C VAL A 68 6.26 10.59 3.22
N GLY A 69 6.00 9.52 2.47
CA GLY A 69 5.11 8.43 2.91
C GLY A 69 5.61 7.75 4.18
N LEU A 70 6.91 7.41 4.24
CA LEU A 70 7.53 6.81 5.43
C LEU A 70 7.63 7.83 6.58
N GLY A 71 8.00 9.09 6.29
CA GLY A 71 8.14 10.13 7.30
C GLY A 71 6.83 10.41 8.04
N VAL A 72 5.72 10.51 7.31
CA VAL A 72 4.40 10.75 7.90
C VAL A 72 3.88 9.52 8.63
N SER A 73 4.15 8.31 8.13
CA SER A 73 3.80 7.07 8.83
C SER A 73 4.52 6.91 10.16
N GLN A 74 5.79 7.34 10.24
CA GLN A 74 6.59 7.25 11.47
C GLN A 74 6.25 8.37 12.45
N GLN A 75 5.95 9.57 11.95
CA GLN A 75 5.63 10.73 12.78
C GLN A 75 4.38 11.44 12.26
N PRO A 76 3.17 11.01 12.68
CA PRO A 76 1.92 11.63 12.22
C PRO A 76 1.73 13.08 12.72
N GLN A 77 2.49 13.47 13.75
CA GLN A 77 2.41 14.79 14.40
C GLN A 77 2.89 15.94 13.51
N ILE A 78 3.61 15.66 12.42
CA ILE A 78 4.04 16.69 11.46
C ILE A 78 2.81 17.41 10.85
N LEU A 79 1.65 16.74 10.81
CA LEU A 79 0.39 17.25 10.29
C LEU A 79 -0.50 17.95 11.35
N GLN A 80 0.03 18.26 12.53
CA GLN A 80 -0.76 18.87 13.62
C GLN A 80 -1.35 20.24 13.27
N PHE A 81 -0.72 20.97 12.34
CA PHE A 81 -1.19 22.28 11.86
C PHE A 81 -2.11 22.17 10.64
N ALA A 82 -2.34 20.96 10.11
CA ALA A 82 -3.18 20.73 8.95
C ALA A 82 -4.67 20.63 9.37
N PRO A 83 -5.60 21.00 8.46
CA PRO A 83 -7.03 20.76 8.67
C PRO A 83 -7.33 19.28 8.93
N GLU A 84 -8.36 19.00 9.72
CA GLU A 84 -8.69 17.65 10.18
C GLU A 84 -8.91 16.63 9.03
N TRP A 85 -9.53 17.08 7.94
CA TRP A 85 -9.74 16.28 6.74
C TRP A 85 -8.42 15.91 6.03
N VAL A 86 -7.46 16.84 5.98
CA VAL A 86 -6.13 16.61 5.40
C VAL A 86 -5.32 15.66 6.29
N LYS A 87 -5.41 15.86 7.61
CA LYS A 87 -4.73 15.03 8.59
C LYS A 87 -5.16 13.57 8.49
N ASN A 88 -6.47 13.31 8.37
CA ASN A 88 -7.00 11.94 8.25
C ASN A 88 -6.60 11.25 6.95
N LEU A 89 -6.48 12.01 5.85
CA LEU A 89 -6.02 11.47 4.56
C LEU A 89 -4.52 11.21 4.57
N LEU A 90 -3.72 12.18 5.02
CA LEU A 90 -2.27 12.12 4.99
C LEU A 90 -1.68 11.28 6.13
N SER A 91 -2.42 10.98 7.20
CA SER A 91 -1.94 10.09 8.27
C SER A 91 -1.61 8.68 7.77
N SER A 92 -2.14 8.27 6.61
CA SER A 92 -1.71 7.06 5.92
C SER A 92 -0.48 7.35 5.07
N GLY A 93 0.65 6.69 5.38
CA GLY A 93 1.89 6.83 4.60
C GLY A 93 1.74 6.48 3.12
N ILE A 94 0.85 5.54 2.79
CA ILE A 94 0.55 5.17 1.39
C ILE A 94 -0.12 6.34 0.66
N ALA A 95 -1.11 6.98 1.29
CA ALA A 95 -1.81 8.12 0.71
C ALA A 95 -0.89 9.34 0.59
N ALA A 96 -0.13 9.66 1.65
CA ALA A 96 0.82 10.78 1.63
C ALA A 96 1.90 10.63 0.56
N GLY A 97 2.50 9.44 0.45
CA GLY A 97 3.49 9.14 -0.59
C GLY A 97 2.88 9.17 -1.99
N GLY A 98 1.71 8.57 -2.19
CA GLY A 98 1.02 8.56 -3.48
C GLY A 98 0.63 9.95 -3.98
N ILE A 99 0.06 10.78 -3.10
CA ILE A 99 -0.28 12.18 -3.43
C ILE A 99 0.99 12.94 -3.78
N THR A 100 2.07 12.77 -3.01
CA THR A 100 3.36 13.42 -3.28
C THR A 100 3.93 12.98 -4.62
N ALA A 101 3.84 11.70 -4.97
CA ALA A 101 4.29 11.20 -6.28
C ALA A 101 3.50 11.84 -7.43
N ILE A 102 2.18 11.96 -7.30
CA ILE A 102 1.31 12.60 -8.31
C ILE A 102 1.68 14.08 -8.46
N VAL A 103 1.80 14.80 -7.34
CA VAL A 103 2.14 16.23 -7.32
C VAL A 103 3.51 16.47 -7.97
N LEU A 104 4.53 15.67 -7.60
CA LEU A 104 5.86 15.80 -8.19
C LEU A 104 5.90 15.43 -9.68
N ASN A 105 5.12 14.44 -10.11
CA ASN A 105 5.01 14.10 -11.53
C ASN A 105 4.34 15.21 -12.36
N LEU A 106 3.48 16.03 -11.76
CA LEU A 106 2.88 17.20 -12.42
C LEU A 106 3.82 18.41 -12.45
N ILE A 107 4.56 18.66 -11.36
CA ILE A 107 5.42 19.84 -11.22
C ILE A 107 6.76 19.66 -11.96
N LEU A 108 7.36 18.47 -11.91
CA LEU A 108 8.67 18.25 -12.51
C LEU A 108 8.54 18.13 -14.03
N PRO A 109 9.27 18.95 -14.82
CA PRO A 109 9.17 18.91 -16.27
C PRO A 109 9.65 17.54 -16.80
N PRO A 110 9.04 17.02 -17.89
CA PRO A 110 9.51 15.80 -18.52
C PRO A 110 10.95 16.01 -19.02
N GLU A 111 11.82 15.06 -18.70
CA GLU A 111 13.19 15.05 -19.19
C GLU A 111 13.13 14.83 -20.70
N LYS A 112 13.68 15.77 -21.48
CA LYS A 112 13.69 15.64 -22.95
C LYS A 112 14.53 14.42 -23.34
N PRO A 113 14.11 13.66 -24.37
CA PRO A 113 14.86 12.51 -24.86
C PRO A 113 16.26 12.89 -25.35
#